data_AF-A0A960MUQ6-F1
#
_entry.id   AF-A0A960MUQ6-F1
#
_cell.length_a   1.000
_cell.length_b   1.000
_cell.length_c   1.000
_cell.angle_alpha   90.00
_cell.angle_beta   90.00
_cell.angle_gamma   90.00
#
_symmetry.space_group_name_H-M   'P 1'
#
loop_
_entity.id
_entity.type
_entity.pdbx_description
1 polymer ?
#
loop_
_entity_poly.entity_id
_entity_poly.type
_entity_poly.pdbx_seq_one_letter_code
_entity_poly.pdbx_strand_id
1 'polypeptide(L)'
;MNPASPSAAKPERLVSVDALRGFDMFWIVGAGAIVQALGKMNENAFTTFLTTQLSHVQWEGFRFYDLIFPLFLFIVGISIVFSLDKARESGGRRTMAARILRRGVLLFALGIFYYGGLSKPWPEIQLGGVLHRIAACYVLAALIYLFIQSRKGLLIAAATLLIGYWLMLTFVPFPDLKLDQETVEAVGKKIGNDSPFAIAAATEGTVRGLYEEGRNLTNYFDFLFLPGKKAQRYYINEGLLSTLPSVVLSLFGILA
;
A
#
# COMPACT_ATOMS: atom_id res chain seq x y z
N MET A 1 13.70 -42.02 39.31
CA MET A 1 14.13 -41.43 38.03
C MET A 1 12.94 -40.66 37.45
N ASN A 2 12.96 -39.32 37.52
CA ASN A 2 11.93 -38.51 36.85
C ASN A 2 12.21 -38.51 35.34
N PRO A 3 11.24 -38.82 34.48
CA PRO A 3 11.43 -38.72 33.04
C PRO A 3 11.64 -37.25 32.67
N ALA A 4 12.72 -36.99 31.92
CA ALA A 4 13.03 -35.66 31.40
C ALA A 4 11.87 -35.15 30.54
N SER A 5 11.37 -33.95 30.88
CA SER A 5 10.36 -33.26 30.08
C SER A 5 10.89 -33.03 28.66
N PRO A 6 10.10 -33.30 27.60
CA PRO A 6 10.54 -33.05 26.24
C PRO A 6 10.79 -31.55 26.06
N SER A 7 12.03 -31.19 25.71
CA SER A 7 12.40 -29.83 25.33
C SER A 7 11.48 -29.37 24.20
N ALA A 8 10.68 -28.33 24.44
CA ALA A 8 9.82 -27.75 23.42
C ALA A 8 10.65 -27.42 22.17
N ALA A 9 10.31 -28.03 21.04
CA ALA A 9 10.97 -27.77 19.76
C ALA A 9 10.92 -26.26 19.46
N LYS A 10 12.08 -25.67 19.16
CA LYS A 10 12.13 -24.25 18.76
C LYS A 10 11.28 -24.07 17.50
N PRO A 11 10.48 -23.00 17.39
CA PRO A 11 9.72 -22.73 16.18
C PRO A 11 10.69 -22.60 15.00
N GLU A 12 10.52 -23.48 14.02
CA GLU A 12 11.33 -23.50 12.80
C GLU A 12 11.05 -22.22 11.99
N ARG A 13 12.08 -21.42 11.78
CA ARG A 13 11.98 -20.18 10.98
C ARG A 13 12.01 -20.56 9.51
N LEU A 14 11.10 -20.00 8.72
CA LEU A 14 11.12 -20.17 7.27
C LEU A 14 12.25 -19.36 6.64
N VAL A 15 13.36 -20.04 6.35
CA VAL A 15 14.57 -19.43 5.75
C VAL A 15 14.27 -18.75 4.42
N SER A 16 13.39 -19.32 3.59
CA SER A 16 12.98 -18.74 2.30
C SER A 16 12.30 -17.38 2.45
N VAL A 17 11.46 -17.22 3.48
CA VAL A 17 10.76 -15.95 3.76
C VAL A 17 11.75 -14.90 4.26
N ASP A 18 12.69 -15.29 5.12
CA ASP A 18 13.73 -14.39 5.60
C ASP A 18 14.68 -13.97 4.47
N ALA A 19 15.03 -14.87 3.55
CA ALA A 19 15.84 -14.57 2.37
C ALA A 19 15.14 -13.58 1.42
N LEU A 20 13.84 -13.81 1.13
CA LEU A 20 13.06 -12.92 0.27
C LEU A 20 12.92 -11.51 0.88
N ARG A 21 12.71 -11.41 2.20
CA ARG A 21 12.74 -10.12 2.91
C ARG A 21 14.09 -9.41 2.81
N GLY A 22 15.17 -10.16 3.03
CA GLY A 22 16.52 -9.62 2.95
C GLY A 22 16.82 -9.08 1.54
N PHE A 23 16.35 -9.78 0.51
CA PHE A 23 16.42 -9.34 -0.87
C PHE A 23 15.68 -8.01 -1.09
N ASP A 24 14.42 -7.90 -0.64
CA ASP A 24 13.65 -6.65 -0.75
C ASP A 24 14.33 -5.48 -0.02
N MET A 25 14.82 -5.74 1.20
CA MET A 25 15.52 -4.72 2.01
C MET A 25 16.84 -4.27 1.36
N PHE A 26 17.59 -5.20 0.75
CA PHE A 26 18.82 -4.88 0.03
C PHE A 26 18.57 -3.89 -1.12
N TRP A 27 17.51 -4.13 -1.91
CA TRP A 27 17.16 -3.25 -3.03
C TRP A 27 16.67 -1.88 -2.58
N ILE A 28 15.82 -1.82 -1.56
CA ILE A 28 15.27 -0.56 -1.03
C ILE A 28 16.36 0.31 -0.37
N VAL A 29 17.22 -0.30 0.45
CA VAL A 29 18.14 0.47 1.31
C VAL A 29 19.38 0.98 0.56
N GLY A 30 19.89 0.26 -0.44
CA GLY A 30 21.20 0.62 -1.01
C GLY A 30 21.44 0.25 -2.47
N ALA A 31 20.98 -0.91 -2.93
CA ALA A 31 21.39 -1.38 -4.25
C ALA A 31 20.85 -0.51 -5.40
N GLY A 32 19.64 0.04 -5.27
CA GLY A 32 19.12 1.03 -6.22
C GLY A 32 20.01 2.27 -6.35
N ALA A 33 20.46 2.83 -5.22
CA ALA A 33 21.32 4.01 -5.20
C ALA A 33 22.71 3.73 -5.79
N ILE A 34 23.28 2.56 -5.51
CA ILE A 34 24.58 2.12 -6.05
C ILE A 34 24.50 2.03 -7.57
N VAL A 35 23.46 1.39 -8.11
CA VAL A 35 23.31 1.24 -9.56
C VAL A 35 23.08 2.59 -10.25
N GLN A 36 22.29 3.48 -9.65
CA GLN A 36 22.10 4.84 -10.19
C GLN A 36 23.42 5.63 -10.18
N ALA A 37 24.25 5.48 -9.14
CA ALA A 37 25.57 6.11 -9.10
C ALA A 37 26.52 5.53 -10.16
N LEU A 38 26.54 4.21 -10.34
CA LEU A 38 27.33 3.53 -11.37
C LEU A 38 26.91 3.94 -12.78
N GLY A 39 25.61 4.08 -13.03
CA GLY A 39 25.07 4.57 -14.30
C GLY A 39 25.56 5.97 -14.65
N LYS A 40 25.66 6.87 -13.66
CA LYS A 40 26.19 8.23 -13.86
C LYS A 40 27.70 8.28 -14.08
N MET A 41 28.44 7.29 -13.60
CA MET A 41 29.90 7.23 -13.72
C MET A 41 30.36 6.55 -15.02
N ASN A 42 29.60 5.57 -15.52
CA ASN A 42 29.95 4.81 -16.71
C ASN A 42 28.69 4.43 -17.48
N GLU A 43 28.30 5.28 -18.43
CA GLU A 43 27.14 5.04 -19.29
C GLU A 43 27.48 3.98 -20.35
N ASN A 44 27.04 2.75 -20.08
CA ASN A 44 27.12 1.61 -20.99
C ASN A 44 25.72 0.99 -21.13
N ALA A 45 25.49 0.20 -22.18
CA ALA A 45 24.19 -0.44 -22.41
C ALA A 45 23.68 -1.23 -21.18
N PHE A 46 24.58 -1.88 -20.44
CA PHE A 46 24.25 -2.63 -19.23
C PHE A 46 23.85 -1.73 -18.05
N THR A 47 24.58 -0.63 -17.81
CA THR A 47 24.29 0.28 -16.68
C THR A 47 23.01 1.07 -16.94
N THR A 48 22.75 1.45 -18.20
CA THR A 48 21.47 2.05 -18.61
C THR A 48 20.32 1.06 -18.44
N PHE A 49 20.49 -0.20 -18.84
CA PHE A 49 19.48 -1.24 -18.62
C PHE A 49 19.14 -1.42 -17.13
N LEU A 50 20.16 -1.56 -16.27
CA LEU A 50 19.95 -1.73 -14.83
C LEU A 50 19.31 -0.49 -14.19
N THR A 51 19.78 0.70 -14.54
CA THR A 51 19.20 1.96 -14.03
C THR A 51 17.73 2.10 -14.42
N THR A 52 17.40 1.70 -15.66
CA THR A 52 16.02 1.71 -16.15
C THR A 52 15.15 0.72 -15.36
N GLN A 53 15.64 -0.48 -15.06
CA GLN A 53 14.90 -1.48 -14.27
C GLN A 53 14.75 -1.11 -12.80
N LEU A 54 15.67 -0.32 -12.26
CA LEU A 54 15.67 0.20 -10.88
C LEU A 54 15.06 1.61 -10.76
N SER A 55 14.29 2.01 -11.76
CA SER A 55 13.49 3.23 -11.77
C SER A 55 12.01 2.86 -11.87
N HIS A 56 11.15 3.69 -11.30
CA HIS A 56 9.71 3.55 -11.45
C HIS A 56 9.24 4.11 -12.79
N VAL A 57 8.23 3.48 -13.37
CA VAL A 57 7.47 4.13 -14.46
C VAL A 57 6.66 5.28 -13.87
N GLN A 58 6.49 6.36 -14.64
CA GLN A 58 5.74 7.53 -14.18
C GLN A 58 4.26 7.19 -13.94
N TRP A 59 3.65 6.42 -14.85
CA TRP A 59 2.23 6.08 -14.78
C TRP A 59 1.92 4.66 -15.25
N GLU A 60 1.98 4.43 -16.57
CA GLU A 60 1.65 3.14 -17.18
C GLU A 60 2.90 2.37 -17.60
N GLY A 61 3.07 1.18 -17.03
CA GLY A 61 4.12 0.26 -17.40
C GLY A 61 4.52 -0.63 -16.23
N PHE A 62 5.64 -1.31 -16.39
CA PHE A 62 6.16 -2.22 -15.38
C PHE A 62 7.68 -2.28 -15.43
N ARG A 63 8.31 -2.10 -14.28
CA ARG A 63 9.76 -2.26 -14.07
C ARG A 63 10.01 -3.22 -12.92
N PHE A 64 11.21 -3.80 -12.90
CA PHE A 64 11.61 -4.71 -11.83
C PHE A 64 11.43 -4.11 -10.43
N TYR A 65 11.77 -2.83 -10.24
CA TYR A 65 11.64 -2.16 -8.96
C TYR A 65 10.19 -2.08 -8.44
N ASP A 66 9.20 -2.13 -9.33
CA ASP A 66 7.78 -2.11 -8.97
C ASP A 66 7.32 -3.42 -8.29
N LEU A 67 8.07 -4.53 -8.41
CA LEU A 67 7.76 -5.82 -7.78
C LEU A 67 8.02 -5.85 -6.27
N ILE A 68 8.89 -4.97 -5.77
CA ILE A 68 9.31 -5.01 -4.37
C ILE A 68 8.11 -4.82 -3.45
N PHE A 69 7.22 -3.88 -3.76
CA PHE A 69 6.06 -3.62 -2.92
C PHE A 69 5.05 -4.78 -2.90
N PRO A 70 4.62 -5.37 -4.04
CA PRO A 70 3.80 -6.56 -4.06
C PRO A 70 4.40 -7.76 -3.32
N LEU A 71 5.71 -8.02 -3.48
CA LEU A 71 6.41 -9.09 -2.77
C LEU A 71 6.38 -8.87 -1.26
N PHE A 72 6.63 -7.64 -0.82
CA PHE A 72 6.58 -7.30 0.59
C PHE A 72 5.20 -7.54 1.20
N LEU A 73 4.11 -7.13 0.51
CA LEU A 73 2.74 -7.37 0.97
C LEU A 73 2.37 -8.84 1.02
N PHE A 74 2.85 -9.63 0.06
CA PHE A 74 2.69 -11.08 0.07
C PHE A 74 3.39 -11.71 1.29
N ILE A 75 4.62 -11.31 1.59
CA ILE A 75 5.35 -11.76 2.77
C ILE A 75 4.67 -11.34 4.09
N VAL A 76 4.10 -10.14 4.14
CA VAL A 76 3.28 -9.69 5.27
C VAL A 76 2.12 -10.67 5.48
N GLY A 77 1.46 -11.10 4.40
CA GLY A 77 0.43 -12.14 4.40
C GLY A 77 0.89 -13.45 5.06
N ILE A 78 2.00 -14.02 4.58
CA ILE A 78 2.59 -15.24 5.15
C ILE A 78 2.83 -15.08 6.67
N SER A 79 3.32 -13.91 7.08
CA SER A 79 3.64 -13.64 8.48
C SER A 79 2.41 -13.42 9.37
N ILE A 80 1.27 -13.06 8.79
CA ILE A 80 0.00 -12.99 9.51
C ILE A 80 -0.39 -14.40 9.99
N VAL A 81 -0.29 -15.42 9.14
CA VAL A 81 -0.62 -16.82 9.47
C VAL A 81 0.19 -17.29 10.68
N PHE A 82 1.52 -17.23 10.59
CA PHE A 82 2.40 -17.64 11.69
C PHE A 82 2.16 -16.86 12.98
N SER A 83 1.87 -15.56 12.88
CA SER A 83 1.66 -14.72 14.05
C SER A 83 0.29 -14.94 14.70
N LEU A 84 -0.76 -15.21 13.93
CA LEU A 84 -2.12 -15.36 14.44
C LEU A 84 -2.41 -16.78 14.89
N ASP A 85 -1.91 -17.80 14.21
CA ASP A 85 -2.08 -19.19 14.64
C ASP A 85 -1.43 -19.43 16.00
N LYS A 86 -0.20 -18.93 16.19
CA LYS A 86 0.48 -18.96 17.50
C LYS A 86 -0.24 -18.13 18.57
N ALA A 87 -0.85 -17.00 18.19
CA ALA A 87 -1.60 -16.17 19.13
C ALA A 87 -2.93 -16.83 19.57
N ARG A 88 -3.49 -17.68 18.72
CA ARG A 88 -4.75 -18.38 18.97
C ARG A 88 -4.61 -19.47 20.02
N GLU A 89 -3.46 -20.13 20.08
CA GLU A 89 -3.13 -21.10 21.13
C GLU A 89 -3.07 -20.47 22.54
N SER A 90 -2.85 -19.15 22.61
CA SER A 90 -2.59 -18.42 23.86
C SER A 90 -3.68 -17.42 24.27
N GLY A 91 -4.75 -17.23 23.48
CA GLY A 91 -5.80 -16.26 23.83
C GLY A 91 -7.02 -16.20 22.91
N GLY A 92 -8.08 -15.56 23.40
CA GLY A 92 -9.34 -15.38 22.69
C GLY A 92 -9.29 -14.36 21.54
N ARG A 93 -10.36 -14.36 20.71
CA ARG A 93 -10.49 -13.50 19.51
C ARG A 93 -10.28 -12.01 19.77
N ARG A 94 -10.76 -11.49 20.91
CA ARG A 94 -10.59 -10.08 21.29
C ARG A 94 -9.13 -9.69 21.50
N THR A 95 -8.35 -10.56 22.15
CA THR A 95 -6.92 -10.34 22.39
C THR A 95 -6.14 -10.32 21.07
N MET A 96 -6.51 -11.18 20.12
CA MET A 96 -5.92 -11.19 18.77
C MET A 96 -6.27 -9.91 18.00
N ALA A 97 -7.54 -9.48 18.01
CA ALA A 97 -7.96 -8.24 17.37
C ALA A 97 -7.22 -7.01 17.95
N ALA A 98 -7.11 -6.91 19.28
CA ALA A 98 -6.36 -5.84 19.93
C ALA A 98 -4.86 -5.85 19.55
N ARG A 99 -4.26 -7.04 19.41
CA ARG A 99 -2.86 -7.18 18.95
C ARG A 99 -2.69 -6.71 17.51
N ILE A 100 -3.61 -7.08 16.61
CA ILE A 100 -3.62 -6.64 15.20
C ILE A 100 -3.71 -5.11 15.15
N LEU A 101 -4.70 -4.52 15.83
CA LEU A 101 -4.90 -3.08 15.86
C LEU A 101 -3.70 -2.34 16.45
N ARG A 102 -3.12 -2.83 17.56
CA ARG A 102 -1.92 -2.22 18.16
C ARG A 102 -0.76 -2.19 17.19
N ARG A 103 -0.49 -3.30 16.47
CA ARG A 103 0.57 -3.34 15.46
C ARG A 103 0.29 -2.41 14.29
N GLY A 104 -0.95 -2.37 13.81
CA GLY A 104 -1.39 -1.44 12.77
C GLY A 104 -1.17 0.02 13.16
N VAL A 105 -1.61 0.40 14.37
CA VAL A 105 -1.43 1.76 14.91
C VAL A 105 0.04 2.12 15.06
N LEU A 106 0.88 1.20 15.56
CA LEU A 106 2.33 1.46 15.68
C LEU A 106 3.00 1.68 14.32
N LEU A 107 2.67 0.86 13.31
CA LEU A 107 3.18 1.03 11.95
C LEU A 107 2.66 2.32 11.31
N PHE A 108 1.39 2.65 11.52
CA PHE A 108 0.79 3.88 11.02
C PHE A 108 1.46 5.11 11.66
N ALA A 109 1.65 5.10 12.98
CA ALA A 109 2.34 6.17 13.70
C ALA A 109 3.79 6.33 13.23
N LEU A 110 4.51 5.23 12.98
CA LEU A 110 5.84 5.28 12.37
C LEU A 110 5.81 5.93 10.98
N GLY A 111 4.75 5.69 10.19
CA GLY A 111 4.45 6.41 8.96
C GLY A 111 4.39 7.92 9.16
N ILE A 112 3.59 8.38 10.12
CA ILE A 112 3.47 9.81 10.45
C ILE A 112 4.84 10.41 10.77
N PHE A 113 5.64 9.74 11.60
CA PHE A 113 6.99 10.20 11.95
C PHE A 113 7.90 10.32 10.73
N TYR A 114 7.90 9.31 9.86
CA TYR A 114 8.73 9.27 8.66
C TYR A 114 8.32 10.34 7.62
N TYR A 115 7.01 10.57 7.45
CA TYR A 115 6.46 11.49 6.44
C TYR A 115 6.27 12.94 6.93
N GLY A 116 7.04 13.35 7.94
CA GLY A 116 7.16 14.75 8.36
C GLY A 116 6.42 15.13 9.63
N GLY A 117 5.91 14.17 10.41
CA GLY A 117 5.16 14.43 11.65
C GLY A 117 5.93 15.20 12.74
N LEU A 118 7.27 15.20 12.72
CA LEU A 118 8.11 16.00 13.63
C LEU A 118 8.70 17.24 12.98
N SER A 119 8.70 17.32 11.65
CA SER A 119 9.42 18.36 10.90
C SER A 119 8.49 19.39 10.28
N LYS A 120 7.19 19.09 10.14
CA LYS A 120 6.24 19.92 9.40
C LYS A 120 4.96 20.17 10.18
N PRO A 121 4.40 21.38 10.13
CA PRO A 121 3.09 21.66 10.73
C PRO A 121 1.98 20.97 9.94
N TRP A 122 0.86 20.67 10.60
CA TRP A 122 -0.37 20.28 9.90
C TRP A 122 -0.87 21.45 9.01
N PRO A 123 -1.32 21.22 7.75
CA PRO A 123 -1.56 19.94 7.08
C PRO A 123 -0.42 19.46 6.17
N GLU A 124 0.81 19.94 6.33
CA GLU A 124 1.94 19.55 5.45
C GLU A 124 2.47 18.13 5.68
N ILE A 125 1.97 17.44 6.72
CA ILE A 125 2.25 16.05 7.01
C ILE A 125 1.59 15.18 5.94
N GLN A 126 2.35 14.27 5.34
CA GLN A 126 1.82 13.36 4.34
C GLN A 126 1.27 12.09 5.02
N LEU A 127 -0.05 11.93 4.97
CA LEU A 127 -0.76 10.76 5.55
C LEU A 127 -0.96 9.61 4.55
N GLY A 128 -0.50 9.80 3.31
CA GLY A 128 -0.46 8.77 2.29
C GLY A 128 0.94 8.20 2.08
N GLY A 129 1.05 6.95 1.66
CA GLY A 129 2.34 6.35 1.30
C GLY A 129 2.47 4.90 1.74
N VAL A 130 3.59 4.30 1.34
CA VAL A 130 3.88 2.87 1.47
C VAL A 130 3.71 2.37 2.91
N LEU A 131 4.20 3.09 3.92
CA LEU A 131 4.16 2.60 5.31
C LEU A 131 2.73 2.59 5.90
N HIS A 132 1.94 3.63 5.63
CA HIS A 132 0.52 3.69 5.99
C HIS A 132 -0.28 2.60 5.26
N ARG A 133 0.04 2.35 3.99
CA ARG A 133 -0.60 1.32 3.16
C ARG A 133 -0.30 -0.09 3.68
N ILE A 134 0.95 -0.38 4.05
CA ILE A 134 1.34 -1.65 4.69
C ILE A 134 0.56 -1.85 5.99
N ALA A 135 0.44 -0.81 6.82
CA ALA A 135 -0.32 -0.88 8.07
C ALA A 135 -1.80 -1.21 7.81
N ALA A 136 -2.43 -0.54 6.85
CA ALA A 136 -3.82 -0.79 6.46
C ALA A 136 -4.00 -2.20 5.89
N CYS A 137 -3.12 -2.64 4.98
CA CYS A 137 -3.16 -3.99 4.40
C CYS A 137 -3.01 -5.07 5.47
N TYR A 138 -2.06 -4.89 6.40
CA TYR A 138 -1.86 -5.80 7.51
C TYR A 138 -3.14 -5.92 8.37
N VAL A 139 -3.72 -4.80 8.79
CA VAL A 139 -4.91 -4.80 9.64
C VAL A 139 -6.09 -5.45 8.92
N LEU A 140 -6.38 -5.04 7.68
CA LEU A 140 -7.50 -5.55 6.92
C LEU A 140 -7.35 -7.05 6.61
N ALA A 141 -6.20 -7.48 6.09
CA ALA A 141 -5.96 -8.89 5.78
C ALA A 141 -5.98 -9.76 7.05
N ALA A 142 -5.39 -9.29 8.15
CA ALA A 142 -5.39 -10.01 9.42
C ALA A 142 -6.79 -10.11 10.04
N LEU A 143 -7.62 -9.07 9.92
CA LEU A 143 -9.02 -9.12 10.36
C LEU A 143 -9.84 -10.08 9.48
N ILE A 144 -9.69 -10.02 8.16
CA ILE A 144 -10.35 -10.96 7.24
C ILE A 144 -9.99 -12.40 7.62
N TYR A 145 -8.71 -12.69 7.87
CA TYR A 145 -8.27 -14.02 8.29
C TYR A 145 -8.75 -14.42 9.70
N LEU A 146 -8.87 -13.46 10.62
CA LEU A 146 -9.40 -13.70 11.96
C LEU A 146 -10.88 -14.15 11.93
N PHE A 147 -11.67 -13.62 10.99
CA PHE A 147 -13.09 -13.95 10.83
C PHE A 147 -13.35 -15.09 9.85
N ILE A 148 -12.58 -15.18 8.76
CA ILE A 148 -12.73 -16.14 7.68
C ILE A 148 -11.50 -17.04 7.64
N GLN A 149 -11.65 -18.29 8.07
CA GLN A 149 -10.54 -19.25 8.14
C GLN A 149 -10.54 -20.27 7.01
N SER A 150 -11.68 -20.44 6.34
CA SER A 150 -11.77 -21.37 5.21
C SER A 150 -10.98 -20.83 4.03
N ARG A 151 -10.11 -21.66 3.43
CA ARG A 151 -9.41 -21.32 2.18
C ARG A 151 -10.36 -20.82 1.09
N LYS A 152 -11.50 -21.49 0.93
CA LYS A 152 -12.56 -21.08 -0.01
C LYS A 152 -13.10 -19.68 0.30
N GLY A 153 -13.39 -19.38 1.58
CA GLY A 153 -13.87 -18.06 1.99
C GLY A 153 -12.85 -16.95 1.78
N LEU A 154 -11.55 -17.22 1.98
CA LEU A 154 -10.48 -16.26 1.70
C LEU A 154 -10.34 -15.99 0.20
N LEU A 155 -10.45 -17.03 -0.64
CA LEU A 155 -10.48 -16.87 -2.10
C LEU A 155 -11.70 -16.06 -2.56
N ILE A 156 -12.87 -16.32 -1.97
CA ILE A 156 -14.08 -15.52 -2.25
C ILE A 156 -13.86 -14.07 -1.83
N ALA A 157 -13.33 -13.81 -0.63
CA ALA A 157 -13.03 -12.45 -0.17
C ALA A 157 -12.04 -11.72 -1.10
N ALA A 158 -10.97 -12.40 -1.53
CA ALA A 158 -10.02 -11.87 -2.50
C ALA A 158 -10.69 -11.55 -3.85
N ALA A 159 -11.48 -12.48 -4.39
CA ALA A 159 -12.22 -12.28 -5.64
C ALA A 159 -13.24 -11.14 -5.52
N THR A 160 -13.98 -11.05 -4.41
CA THR A 160 -14.94 -9.97 -4.15
C THR A 160 -14.24 -8.61 -4.07
N LEU A 161 -13.07 -8.53 -3.42
CA LEU A 161 -12.30 -7.28 -3.36
C LEU A 161 -11.80 -6.86 -4.75
N LEU A 162 -11.26 -7.78 -5.56
CA LEU A 162 -10.77 -7.47 -6.91
C LEU A 162 -11.90 -7.11 -7.88
N ILE A 163 -12.95 -7.94 -7.94
CA ILE A 163 -14.10 -7.70 -8.82
C ILE A 163 -14.84 -6.44 -8.37
N GLY A 164 -15.04 -6.26 -7.07
CA GLY A 164 -15.66 -5.05 -6.52
C GLY A 164 -14.86 -3.79 -6.84
N TYR A 165 -13.53 -3.85 -6.72
CA TYR A 165 -12.65 -2.75 -7.10
C TYR A 165 -12.74 -2.44 -8.60
N TRP A 166 -12.69 -3.47 -9.47
CA TRP A 166 -12.83 -3.29 -10.91
C TRP A 166 -14.19 -2.70 -11.31
N LEU A 167 -15.29 -3.21 -10.74
CA LEU A 167 -16.64 -2.70 -10.95
C LEU A 167 -16.74 -1.23 -10.52
N MET A 168 -16.16 -0.89 -9.36
CA MET A 168 -16.14 0.47 -8.85
C MET A 168 -15.42 1.41 -9.83
N LEU A 169 -14.22 1.05 -10.31
CA LEU A 169 -13.47 1.87 -11.27
C LEU A 169 -14.16 2.01 -12.63
N THR A 170 -14.88 0.97 -13.06
CA THR A 170 -15.53 0.93 -14.38
C THR A 170 -16.85 1.71 -14.39
N PHE A 171 -17.66 1.57 -13.33
CA PHE A 171 -19.05 2.01 -13.37
C PHE A 171 -19.36 3.25 -12.53
N VAL A 172 -18.56 3.58 -11.51
CA VAL A 172 -18.83 4.74 -10.66
C VAL A 172 -18.45 6.03 -11.41
N PRO A 173 -19.40 6.93 -11.68
CA PRO A 173 -19.10 8.22 -12.28
C PRO A 173 -18.37 9.12 -11.29
N PHE A 174 -17.41 9.88 -11.79
CA PHE A 174 -16.74 10.96 -11.06
C PHE A 174 -16.65 12.22 -11.95
N PRO A 175 -16.53 13.42 -11.36
CA PRO A 175 -16.41 14.67 -12.13
C PRO A 175 -15.23 14.62 -13.10
N ASP A 176 -15.41 15.20 -14.29
CA ASP A 176 -14.35 15.25 -15.31
C ASP A 176 -13.29 16.31 -14.99
N LEU A 177 -12.55 16.07 -13.90
CA LEU A 177 -11.52 16.95 -13.38
C LEU A 177 -10.16 16.27 -13.52
N LYS A 178 -9.26 16.91 -14.27
CA LYS A 178 -7.83 16.56 -14.24
C LYS A 178 -7.19 17.24 -13.04
N LEU A 179 -6.57 16.44 -12.16
CA LEU A 179 -5.96 16.88 -10.91
C LEU A 179 -4.52 17.36 -11.11
N ASP A 180 -4.32 18.26 -12.06
CA ASP A 180 -3.08 18.99 -12.26
C ASP A 180 -3.18 20.42 -11.67
N GLN A 181 -2.03 21.06 -11.46
CA GLN A 181 -1.98 22.35 -10.79
C GLN A 181 -2.72 23.45 -11.56
N GLU A 182 -2.62 23.45 -12.88
CA GLU A 182 -3.23 24.49 -13.71
C GLU A 182 -4.75 24.39 -13.66
N THR A 183 -5.30 23.19 -13.86
CA THR A 183 -6.75 22.96 -13.85
C THR A 183 -7.38 23.24 -12.49
N VAL A 184 -6.81 22.70 -11.41
CA VAL A 184 -7.38 22.83 -10.06
C VAL A 184 -7.34 24.28 -9.57
N GLU A 185 -6.24 24.99 -9.79
CA GLU A 185 -6.14 26.40 -9.39
C GLU A 185 -7.03 27.31 -10.26
N ALA A 186 -7.22 26.99 -11.55
CA ALA A 186 -8.14 27.74 -12.41
C ALA A 186 -9.60 27.60 -11.94
N VAL A 187 -10.04 26.38 -11.60
CA VAL A 187 -11.38 26.14 -11.06
C VAL A 187 -11.54 26.79 -9.69
N GLY A 188 -10.55 26.63 -8.79
CA GLY A 188 -10.55 27.24 -7.46
C GLY A 188 -10.68 28.77 -7.50
N LYS A 189 -9.93 29.43 -8.39
CA LYS A 189 -10.04 30.88 -8.61
C LYS A 189 -11.39 31.31 -9.19
N LYS A 190 -11.96 30.51 -10.11
CA LYS A 190 -13.28 30.79 -10.70
C LYS A 190 -14.39 30.78 -9.63
N ILE A 191 -14.29 29.90 -8.64
CA ILE A 191 -15.29 29.76 -7.57
C ILE A 191 -14.95 30.53 -6.29
N GLY A 192 -13.73 31.03 -6.15
CA GLY A 192 -13.23 31.69 -4.94
C GLY A 192 -13.14 30.75 -3.73
N ASN A 193 -12.98 29.45 -3.96
CA ASN A 193 -12.97 28.42 -2.92
C ASN A 193 -12.01 27.28 -3.30
N ASP A 194 -10.98 27.09 -2.49
CA ASP A 194 -9.93 26.09 -2.74
C ASP A 194 -10.25 24.71 -2.13
N SER A 195 -11.43 24.52 -1.55
CA SER A 195 -11.79 23.23 -0.96
C SER A 195 -12.01 22.16 -2.04
N PRO A 196 -11.48 20.93 -1.85
CA PRO A 196 -11.63 19.85 -2.83
C PRO A 196 -13.09 19.55 -3.21
N PHE A 197 -14.00 19.62 -2.23
CA PHE A 197 -15.43 19.39 -2.46
C PHE A 197 -16.07 20.49 -3.29
N ALA A 198 -15.72 21.77 -3.07
CA ALA A 198 -16.26 22.86 -3.88
C ALA A 198 -15.75 22.81 -5.32
N ILE A 199 -14.45 22.52 -5.50
CA ILE A 199 -13.83 22.34 -6.81
C ILE A 199 -14.49 21.18 -7.56
N ALA A 200 -14.66 20.04 -6.90
CA ALA A 200 -15.32 18.88 -7.48
C ALA A 200 -16.78 19.13 -7.87
N ALA A 201 -17.53 19.86 -7.04
CA ALA A 201 -18.93 20.20 -7.31
C ALA A 201 -19.09 21.24 -8.43
N ALA A 202 -18.08 22.07 -8.66
CA ALA A 202 -18.07 23.08 -9.71
C ALA A 202 -17.68 22.53 -11.09
N THR A 203 -17.13 21.32 -11.15
CA THR A 203 -16.75 20.67 -12.40
C THR A 203 -18.00 20.18 -13.15
N GLU A 204 -18.12 20.61 -14.40
CA GLU A 204 -19.22 20.19 -15.28
C GLU A 204 -18.94 18.82 -15.91
N GLY A 205 -19.95 17.95 -15.89
CA GLY A 205 -19.87 16.62 -16.50
C GLY A 205 -19.24 15.56 -15.61
N THR A 206 -19.46 14.30 -16.00
CA THR A 206 -18.92 13.13 -15.30
C THR A 206 -18.36 12.12 -16.29
N VAL A 207 -17.27 11.48 -15.92
CA VAL A 207 -16.59 10.42 -16.66
C VAL A 207 -16.61 9.11 -15.89
N ARG A 208 -16.39 8.00 -16.59
CA ARG A 208 -16.35 6.63 -16.05
C ARG A 208 -15.22 5.85 -16.72
N GLY A 209 -14.61 4.92 -15.99
CA GLY A 209 -13.62 4.00 -16.58
C GLY A 209 -12.38 4.65 -17.18
N LEU A 210 -12.00 5.85 -16.73
CA LEU A 210 -10.73 6.47 -17.10
C LEU A 210 -9.64 6.10 -16.10
N TYR A 211 -8.44 5.86 -16.63
CA TYR A 211 -7.26 5.40 -15.89
C TYR A 211 -6.04 6.31 -16.12
N GLU A 212 -6.25 7.52 -16.64
CA GLU A 212 -5.20 8.49 -16.94
C GLU A 212 -4.60 9.07 -15.65
N GLU A 213 -3.34 9.53 -15.75
CA GLU A 213 -2.67 10.21 -14.65
C GLU A 213 -3.42 11.47 -14.23
N GLY A 214 -3.70 11.60 -12.93
CA GLY A 214 -4.46 12.73 -12.40
C GLY A 214 -5.94 12.76 -12.80
N ARG A 215 -6.43 11.82 -13.63
CA ARG A 215 -7.80 11.78 -14.14
C ARG A 215 -8.35 10.36 -14.11
N ASN A 216 -8.58 9.88 -12.90
CA ASN A 216 -9.16 8.57 -12.62
C ASN A 216 -9.90 8.59 -11.27
N LEU A 217 -10.74 7.58 -11.04
CA LEU A 217 -11.59 7.52 -9.84
C LEU A 217 -10.76 7.46 -8.54
N THR A 218 -9.63 6.75 -8.53
CA THR A 218 -8.79 6.63 -7.34
C THR A 218 -8.19 7.97 -6.91
N ASN A 219 -7.65 8.72 -7.87
CA ASN A 219 -7.07 10.03 -7.62
C ASN A 219 -8.14 11.04 -7.18
N TYR A 220 -9.34 10.98 -7.79
CA TYR A 220 -10.48 11.79 -7.37
C TYR A 220 -10.90 11.51 -5.93
N PHE A 221 -10.98 10.24 -5.55
CA PHE A 221 -11.33 9.85 -4.19
C PHE A 221 -10.29 10.35 -3.17
N ASP A 222 -9.00 10.22 -3.48
CA ASP A 222 -7.94 10.76 -2.63
C ASP A 222 -7.97 12.29 -2.57
N PHE A 223 -8.31 12.95 -3.69
CA PHE A 223 -8.43 14.40 -3.73
C PHE A 223 -9.42 14.92 -2.68
N LEU A 224 -10.58 14.25 -2.56
CA LEU A 224 -11.64 14.60 -1.62
C LEU A 224 -11.36 14.17 -0.18
N PHE A 225 -10.94 12.93 0.02
CA PHE A 225 -11.00 12.29 1.34
C PHE A 225 -9.66 12.14 2.02
N LEU A 226 -8.54 12.17 1.29
CA LEU A 226 -7.23 12.03 1.91
C LEU A 226 -6.77 13.38 2.48
N PRO A 227 -6.69 13.51 3.81
CA PRO A 227 -6.28 14.77 4.43
C PRO A 227 -4.75 14.89 4.47
N GLY A 228 -4.27 16.10 4.69
CA GLY A 228 -2.84 16.40 4.74
C GLY A 228 -2.21 16.55 3.36
N LYS A 229 -0.87 16.54 3.33
CA LYS A 229 -0.11 16.72 2.09
C LYS A 229 -0.13 15.45 1.26
N LYS A 230 -0.27 15.62 -0.05
CA LYS A 230 -0.20 14.54 -1.04
C LYS A 230 1.13 14.62 -1.78
N ALA A 231 1.68 13.48 -2.17
CA ALA A 231 2.97 13.40 -2.86
C ALA A 231 2.95 14.18 -4.19
N GLN A 232 1.87 14.04 -4.98
CA GLN A 232 1.65 14.78 -6.23
C GLN A 232 0.77 16.02 -6.02
N ARG A 233 0.79 16.61 -4.82
CA ARG A 233 0.01 17.79 -4.39
C ARG A 233 -1.52 17.59 -4.33
N TYR A 234 -2.15 16.98 -5.33
CA TYR A 234 -3.60 16.77 -5.42
C TYR A 234 -4.04 15.32 -5.29
N TYR A 235 -3.18 14.36 -5.63
CA TYR A 235 -3.42 12.92 -5.51
C TYR A 235 -2.14 12.17 -5.10
N ILE A 236 -2.28 10.86 -4.87
CA ILE A 236 -1.16 9.93 -4.65
C ILE A 236 -1.39 8.63 -5.43
N ASN A 237 -0.31 7.95 -5.81
CA ASN A 237 -0.42 6.66 -6.49
C ASN A 237 -0.79 5.52 -5.52
N GLU A 238 -0.49 5.70 -4.22
CA GLU A 238 -0.79 4.74 -3.15
C GLU A 238 -2.00 5.17 -2.30
N GLY A 239 -3.07 5.55 -2.99
CA GLY A 239 -4.33 6.02 -2.45
C GLY A 239 -5.11 5.06 -1.57
N LEU A 240 -6.19 5.58 -0.98
CA LEU A 240 -7.13 4.82 -0.16
C LEU A 240 -7.76 3.67 -0.96
N LEU A 241 -8.30 3.96 -2.14
CA LEU A 241 -8.95 2.95 -2.98
C LEU A 241 -7.94 1.95 -3.56
N SER A 242 -6.73 2.39 -3.88
CA SER A 242 -5.64 1.52 -4.37
C SER A 242 -5.18 0.50 -3.29
N THR A 243 -5.55 0.69 -2.03
CA THR A 243 -5.25 -0.26 -0.95
C THR A 243 -6.03 -1.57 -1.09
N LEU A 244 -7.19 -1.57 -1.76
CA LEU A 244 -8.02 -2.77 -1.94
C LEU A 244 -7.28 -3.91 -2.66
N PRO A 245 -6.71 -3.71 -3.87
CA PRO A 245 -5.91 -4.76 -4.52
C PRO A 245 -4.65 -5.12 -3.71
N SER A 246 -4.10 -4.21 -2.91
CA SER A 246 -2.96 -4.50 -2.02
C SER A 246 -3.32 -5.44 -0.87
N VAL A 247 -4.51 -5.30 -0.29
CA VAL A 247 -5.02 -6.26 0.71
C VAL A 247 -5.08 -7.66 0.11
N VAL A 248 -5.47 -7.77 -1.16
CA VAL A 248 -5.56 -9.07 -1.86
C VAL A 248 -4.19 -9.72 -2.01
N LEU A 249 -3.12 -8.96 -2.25
CA LEU A 249 -1.75 -9.50 -2.25
C LEU A 249 -1.37 -10.10 -0.90
N SER A 250 -1.75 -9.45 0.20
CA SER A 250 -1.58 -10.03 1.54
C SER A 250 -2.47 -11.25 1.78
N LEU A 251 -3.69 -11.31 1.22
CA LEU A 251 -4.54 -12.51 1.29
C LEU A 251 -3.93 -13.68 0.51
N PHE A 252 -3.29 -13.44 -0.64
CA PHE A 252 -2.56 -14.47 -1.36
C PHE A 252 -1.37 -15.00 -0.55
N GLY A 253 -0.67 -14.13 0.18
CA GLY A 253 0.35 -14.54 1.14
C GLY A 253 -0.19 -15.42 2.28
N ILE A 254 -1.42 -15.17 2.73
CA ILE A 254 -2.08 -15.99 3.75
C ILE A 254 -2.49 -17.38 3.20
N LEU A 255 -2.74 -17.47 1.90
CA LEU A 255 -3.19 -18.68 1.21
C LEU A 255 -2.05 -19.59 0.73
N ALA A 256 -0.83 -19.06 0.64
CA ALA A 256 0.38 -19.78 0.23
C ALA A 256 0.82 -20.81 1.28
#